data_AF-A0A7R9R338-F1
#
_entry.id   AF-A0A7R9R338-F1
#
_cell.length_a   1.000
_cell.length_b   1.000
_cell.length_c   1.000
_cell.angle_alpha   90.00
_cell.angle_beta   90.00
_cell.angle_gamma   90.00
#
_symmetry.space_group_name_H-M   'P 1'
#
loop_
_entity.id
_entity.type
_entity.pdbx_description
1 polymer ?
#
loop_
_entity_poly.entity_id
_entity_poly.type
_entity_poly.pdbx_seq_one_letter_code
_entity_poly.pdbx_strand_id
1 'polypeptide(L)'
;MAARRGKRIAATREKQRLSKIKKEEAKKAGPKVWTPDKLKIDKSALNVGPRRFSDNHLKDLDSLMDDVYVTELYKQRHHSLVEAIAMHRETHDKTVLNDPNAVVETTIEFDLSTKKKTKFCDAFKGIISYPQKFEFQVNRRIIAICKKD
;
A
#
# COMPACT_ATOMS: atom_id res chain seq x y z
N MET A 1 9.19 45.20 16.48
CA MET A 1 8.33 44.09 16.98
C MET A 1 6.87 44.09 16.44
N ALA A 2 6.55 44.75 15.32
CA ALA A 2 5.16 44.88 14.84
C ALA A 2 4.67 43.75 13.90
N ALA A 3 5.55 43.16 13.09
CA ALA A 3 5.18 42.20 12.03
C ALA A 3 4.61 40.85 12.54
N ARG A 4 4.93 40.42 13.77
CA ARG A 4 4.45 39.14 14.34
C ARG A 4 3.02 39.20 14.88
N ARG A 5 2.52 40.39 15.24
CA ARG A 5 1.14 40.56 15.76
C ARG A 5 0.10 40.43 14.65
N GLY A 6 0.34 41.02 13.48
CA GLY A 6 -0.56 40.92 12.31
C GLY A 6 -0.76 39.49 11.82
N LYS A 7 0.30 38.67 11.79
CA LYS A 7 0.23 37.26 11.36
C LYS A 7 -0.60 36.39 12.31
N ARG A 8 -0.55 36.66 13.62
CA ARG A 8 -1.39 35.96 14.62
C ARG A 8 -2.86 36.34 14.47
N ILE A 9 -3.16 37.60 14.20
CA ILE A 9 -4.54 38.08 13.96
C ILE A 9 -5.11 37.49 12.66
N ALA A 10 -4.30 37.36 11.61
CA ALA A 10 -4.70 36.69 10.38
C ALA A 10 -5.01 35.20 10.61
N ALA A 11 -4.13 34.49 11.34
CA ALA A 11 -4.32 33.08 11.66
C ALA A 11 -5.56 32.81 12.53
N THR A 12 -5.89 33.70 13.48
CA THR A 12 -7.12 33.57 14.29
C THR A 12 -8.38 33.80 13.46
N ARG A 13 -8.36 34.78 12.53
CA ARG A 13 -9.48 35.02 11.60
C ARG A 13 -9.72 33.84 10.66
N GLU A 14 -8.66 33.22 10.14
CA GLU A 14 -8.77 32.05 9.27
C GLU A 14 -9.34 30.83 10.02
N LYS A 15 -8.88 30.58 11.25
CA LYS A 15 -9.47 29.54 12.11
C LYS A 15 -10.95 29.79 12.39
N GLN A 16 -11.32 31.04 12.66
CA GLN A 16 -12.72 31.40 12.86
C GLN A 16 -13.55 31.16 11.59
N ARG A 17 -13.05 31.53 10.40
CA ARG A 17 -13.71 31.27 9.12
C ARG A 17 -13.92 29.78 8.86
N LEU A 18 -12.87 28.97 9.03
CA LEU A 18 -12.95 27.52 8.84
C LEU A 18 -13.93 26.86 9.83
N SER A 19 -14.00 27.35 11.07
CA SER A 19 -14.96 26.85 12.05
C SER A 19 -16.40 27.20 11.71
N LYS A 20 -16.65 28.36 11.08
CA LYS A 20 -17.98 28.74 10.56
C LYS A 20 -18.40 27.85 9.40
N ILE A 21 -17.50 27.62 8.44
CA ILE A 21 -17.76 26.73 7.28
C ILE A 21 -18.11 25.32 7.77
N LYS A 22 -17.32 24.74 8.69
CA LYS A 22 -17.61 23.42 9.26
C LYS A 22 -18.96 23.36 9.97
N LYS A 23 -19.37 24.43 10.65
CA LYS A 23 -20.68 24.52 11.31
C LYS A 23 -21.82 24.59 10.28
N GLU A 24 -21.64 25.32 9.19
CA GLU A 24 -22.63 25.39 8.11
C GLU A 24 -22.76 24.07 7.35
N GLU A 25 -21.64 23.40 7.06
CA GLU A 25 -21.62 22.06 6.47
C GLU A 25 -22.30 21.03 7.39
N ALA A 26 -22.04 21.10 8.71
CA ALA A 26 -22.68 20.22 9.69
C ALA A 26 -24.20 20.48 9.86
N LYS A 27 -24.68 21.71 9.59
CA LYS A 27 -26.11 22.05 9.56
C LYS A 27 -26.79 21.60 8.27
N LYS A 28 -26.07 21.61 7.14
CA LYS A 28 -26.55 21.13 5.84
C LYS A 28 -26.53 19.61 5.73
N ALA A 29 -25.64 18.95 6.45
CA ALA A 29 -25.67 17.50 6.58
C ALA A 29 -27.00 17.07 7.23
N GLY A 30 -27.63 16.04 6.66
CA GLY A 30 -28.85 15.47 7.23
C GLY A 30 -28.66 14.99 8.68
N PRO A 31 -29.75 14.63 9.38
CA PRO A 31 -29.66 14.16 10.75
C PRO A 31 -28.64 13.02 10.87
N LYS A 32 -27.67 13.16 11.77
CA LYS A 32 -26.67 12.12 12.03
C LYS A 32 -27.42 10.86 12.48
N VAL A 33 -27.44 9.85 11.62
CA VAL A 33 -28.01 8.54 11.96
C VAL A 33 -27.24 8.01 13.16
N TRP A 34 -27.93 7.91 14.30
CA TRP A 34 -27.33 7.37 15.52
C TRP A 34 -26.93 5.93 15.27
N THR A 35 -25.63 5.66 15.30
CA THR A 35 -25.09 4.31 15.17
C THR A 35 -24.66 3.86 16.56
N PRO A 36 -25.20 2.75 17.09
CA PRO A 36 -24.79 2.24 18.39
C PRO A 36 -23.30 1.87 18.36
N ASP A 37 -22.56 2.15 19.43
CA ASP A 37 -21.11 1.94 19.50
C ASP A 37 -20.70 0.49 19.21
N LYS A 38 -21.57 -0.48 19.51
CA LYS A 38 -21.34 -1.91 19.22
C LYS A 38 -21.30 -2.25 17.72
N LEU A 39 -21.88 -1.40 16.87
CA LEU A 39 -21.85 -1.53 15.40
C LEU A 39 -20.76 -0.65 14.77
N LYS A 40 -20.10 0.21 15.55
CA LYS A 40 -18.95 0.98 15.09
C LYS A 40 -17.76 0.06 15.04
N ILE A 41 -17.49 -0.43 13.84
CA ILE A 41 -16.32 -1.22 13.56
C ILE A 41 -15.10 -0.28 13.58
N ASP A 42 -14.17 -0.52 14.51
CA ASP A 42 -12.87 0.15 14.51
C ASP A 42 -12.08 -0.27 13.27
N LYS A 43 -12.08 0.59 12.26
CA LYS A 43 -11.38 0.36 10.98
C LYS A 43 -9.86 0.16 11.17
N SER A 44 -9.30 0.62 12.28
CA SER A 44 -7.91 0.37 12.67
C SER A 44 -7.65 -1.06 13.14
N ALA A 45 -8.63 -1.72 13.75
CA ALA A 45 -8.52 -3.11 14.22
C ALA A 45 -8.63 -4.13 13.08
N LEU A 46 -9.19 -3.71 11.94
CA LEU A 46 -9.43 -4.58 10.79
C LEU A 46 -8.20 -4.89 9.95
N ASN A 47 -7.06 -4.21 10.15
CA ASN A 47 -5.85 -4.40 9.34
C ASN A 47 -6.14 -4.42 7.82
N VAL A 48 -7.15 -3.67 7.35
CA VAL A 48 -7.55 -3.59 5.92
C VAL A 48 -6.60 -2.67 5.12
N GLY A 49 -5.48 -2.26 5.72
CA GLY A 49 -4.38 -1.58 5.02
C GLY A 49 -3.28 -2.58 4.64
N PRO A 50 -2.48 -2.31 3.59
CA PRO A 50 -1.31 -3.12 3.29
C PRO A 50 -0.42 -3.18 4.54
N ARG A 51 -0.18 -4.40 5.04
CA ARG A 51 0.79 -4.63 6.12
C ARG A 51 2.16 -4.27 5.54
N ARG A 52 2.62 -3.05 5.81
CA ARG A 52 3.99 -2.64 5.50
C ARG A 52 4.91 -3.59 6.24
N PHE A 53 5.55 -4.50 5.52
CA PHE A 53 6.48 -5.44 6.11
C PHE A 53 7.73 -4.66 6.53
N SER A 54 8.13 -4.77 7.80
CA SER A 54 9.32 -4.11 8.34
C SER A 54 9.95 -5.01 9.39
N ASP A 55 11.10 -5.58 9.07
CA ASP A 55 11.91 -6.45 9.93
C ASP A 55 13.12 -5.72 10.54
N ASN A 56 13.16 -4.38 10.46
CA ASN A 56 14.24 -3.56 11.04
C ASN A 56 14.48 -3.78 12.55
N HIS A 57 13.50 -4.34 13.26
CA HIS A 57 13.58 -4.63 14.70
C HIS A 57 14.14 -6.03 14.99
N LEU A 58 14.26 -6.88 13.97
CA LEU A 58 14.77 -8.25 14.06
C LEU A 58 16.28 -8.28 13.86
N LYS A 59 16.89 -9.38 14.31
CA LYS A 59 18.34 -9.60 14.21
C LYS A 59 18.74 -9.90 12.77
N ASP A 60 19.93 -9.46 12.37
CA ASP A 60 20.48 -9.77 11.05
C ASP A 60 20.79 -11.26 10.91
N LEU A 61 20.63 -11.79 9.69
CA LEU A 61 20.98 -13.18 9.39
C LEU A 61 22.47 -13.45 9.56
N ASP A 62 23.34 -12.44 9.43
CA ASP A 62 24.79 -12.61 9.59
C ASP A 62 25.19 -12.87 11.06
N SER A 63 24.28 -12.57 12.01
CA SER A 63 24.50 -12.87 13.44
C SER A 63 24.18 -14.31 13.83
N LEU A 64 23.67 -15.11 12.88
CA LEU A 64 23.38 -16.52 13.11
C LEU A 64 24.69 -17.31 13.22
N MET A 65 24.89 -17.96 14.37
CA MET A 65 25.98 -18.92 14.56
C MET A 65 25.55 -20.35 14.25
N ASP A 66 24.26 -20.65 14.42
CA ASP A 66 23.70 -21.99 14.31
C ASP A 66 22.95 -22.19 12.98
N ASP A 67 22.93 -23.44 12.49
CA ASP A 67 22.18 -23.82 11.29
C ASP A 67 20.65 -23.78 11.49
N VAL A 68 20.21 -23.85 12.75
CA VAL A 68 18.79 -23.88 13.13
C VAL A 68 18.47 -22.68 14.00
N TYR A 69 17.45 -21.92 13.60
CA TYR A 69 17.07 -20.68 14.26
C TYR A 69 15.55 -20.46 14.22
N VAL A 70 15.06 -19.64 15.14
CA VAL A 70 13.65 -19.24 15.19
C VAL A 70 13.42 -18.10 14.21
N THR A 71 12.64 -18.35 13.16
CA THR A 71 12.42 -17.42 12.04
C THR A 71 11.81 -16.08 12.47
N GLU A 72 11.04 -16.05 13.56
CA GLU A 72 10.40 -14.82 14.07
C GLU A 72 11.38 -13.82 14.69
N LEU A 73 12.60 -14.25 15.06
CA LEU A 73 13.59 -13.41 15.75
C LEU A 73 14.60 -12.75 14.81
N TYR A 74 14.64 -13.20 13.56
CA TYR A 74 15.62 -12.79 12.57
C TYR A 74 14.94 -12.20 11.34
N LYS A 75 15.67 -11.34 10.63
CA LYS A 75 15.20 -10.75 9.37
C LYS A 75 14.86 -11.83 8.33
N GLN A 76 14.05 -11.48 7.33
CA GLN A 76 13.79 -12.44 6.25
C GLN A 76 15.05 -12.64 5.39
N ARG A 77 15.23 -13.85 4.88
CA ARG A 77 16.29 -14.13 3.92
C ARG A 77 15.95 -13.46 2.58
N HIS A 78 16.84 -12.60 2.11
CA HIS A 78 16.73 -11.98 0.80
C HIS A 78 17.31 -12.92 -0.25
N HIS A 79 16.54 -13.19 -1.30
CA HIS A 79 16.95 -13.99 -2.44
C HIS A 79 17.09 -13.11 -3.67
N SER A 80 18.04 -13.47 -4.54
CA SER A 80 18.09 -12.86 -5.86
C SER A 80 16.86 -13.26 -6.68
N LEU A 81 16.49 -12.46 -7.67
CA LEU A 81 15.34 -12.77 -8.54
C LEU A 81 15.52 -14.13 -9.23
N VAL A 82 16.76 -14.46 -9.63
CA VAL A 82 17.08 -15.71 -10.32
C VAL A 82 16.85 -16.91 -9.39
N GLU A 83 17.33 -16.82 -8.15
CA GLU A 83 17.11 -17.87 -7.13
C GLU A 83 15.62 -18.02 -6.81
N ALA A 84 14.91 -16.92 -6.62
CA ALA A 84 13.47 -16.96 -6.34
C ALA A 84 12.69 -17.67 -7.46
N ILE A 85 13.05 -17.42 -8.72
CA ILE A 85 12.44 -18.11 -9.87
C ILE A 85 12.79 -19.60 -9.86
N ALA A 86 14.03 -19.97 -9.55
CA ALA A 86 14.45 -21.38 -9.47
C ALA A 86 13.67 -22.12 -8.36
N MET A 87 13.56 -21.54 -7.16
CA MET A 87 12.78 -22.10 -6.05
C MET A 87 11.30 -22.26 -6.41
N HIS A 88 10.72 -21.27 -7.12
CA HIS A 88 9.35 -21.41 -7.62
C HIS A 88 9.20 -22.57 -8.59
N ARG A 89 10.15 -22.78 -9.51
CA ARG A 89 10.13 -23.92 -10.45
C ARG A 89 10.21 -25.26 -9.73
N GLU A 90 11.05 -25.38 -8.71
CA GLU A 90 11.16 -26.59 -7.90
C GLU A 90 9.87 -26.89 -7.14
N THR A 91 9.27 -25.85 -6.53
CA THR A 91 8.02 -25.99 -5.77
C THR A 91 6.85 -26.40 -6.68
N HIS A 92 6.83 -25.90 -7.91
CA HIS A 92 5.78 -26.19 -8.90
C HIS A 92 6.07 -27.42 -9.77
N ASP A 93 7.12 -28.18 -9.45
CA ASP A 93 7.43 -29.41 -10.14
C ASP A 93 6.29 -30.45 -10.00
N LYS A 94 6.21 -31.37 -10.95
CA LYS A 94 5.21 -32.44 -11.03
C LYS A 94 5.14 -33.30 -9.78
N THR A 95 6.27 -33.44 -9.09
CA THR A 95 6.38 -34.26 -7.89
C THR A 95 5.85 -33.56 -6.63
N VAL A 96 5.73 -32.23 -6.63
CA VAL A 96 5.40 -31.44 -5.44
C VAL A 96 3.98 -30.87 -5.54
N LEU A 97 3.77 -29.83 -6.36
CA LEU A 97 2.46 -29.19 -6.56
C LEU A 97 1.80 -29.57 -7.88
N ASN A 98 2.58 -30.10 -8.83
CA ASN A 98 2.10 -30.50 -10.15
C ASN A 98 1.35 -29.39 -10.92
N ASP A 99 1.88 -28.17 -10.84
CA ASP A 99 1.38 -27.03 -11.62
C ASP A 99 2.53 -26.24 -12.25
N PRO A 100 3.22 -26.80 -13.26
CA PRO A 100 4.39 -26.17 -13.87
C PRO A 100 4.06 -24.88 -14.64
N ASN A 101 2.77 -24.61 -14.91
CA ASN A 101 2.30 -23.44 -15.65
C ASN A 101 1.66 -22.38 -14.74
N ALA A 102 1.85 -22.51 -13.42
CA ALA A 102 1.34 -21.55 -12.45
C ALA A 102 1.81 -20.12 -12.74
N VAL A 103 0.91 -19.15 -12.61
CA VAL A 103 1.23 -17.73 -12.76
C VAL A 103 1.96 -17.26 -11.51
N VAL A 104 3.18 -16.74 -11.68
CA VAL A 104 3.94 -16.13 -10.59
C VAL A 104 3.52 -14.68 -10.44
N GLU A 105 2.96 -14.35 -9.27
CA GLU A 105 2.62 -12.98 -8.90
C GLU A 105 3.74 -12.35 -8.08
N THR A 106 3.95 -11.04 -8.25
CA THR A 106 4.94 -10.29 -7.47
C THR A 106 4.30 -9.03 -6.91
N THR A 107 4.52 -8.79 -5.62
CA THR A 107 4.12 -7.54 -4.96
C THR A 107 5.34 -6.65 -4.82
N ILE A 108 5.26 -5.42 -5.34
CA ILE A 108 6.34 -4.44 -5.27
C ILE A 108 5.85 -3.26 -4.43
N GLU A 109 6.56 -2.97 -3.34
CA GLU A 109 6.29 -1.82 -2.50
C GLU A 109 7.29 -0.70 -2.82
N PHE A 110 6.78 0.51 -3.07
CA PHE A 110 7.59 1.69 -3.31
C PHE A 110 7.50 2.65 -2.13
N ASP A 111 8.64 3.14 -1.66
CA ASP A 111 8.65 4.30 -0.77
C ASP A 111 8.42 5.58 -1.58
N LEU A 112 7.18 6.09 -1.52
CA LEU A 112 6.76 7.34 -2.15
C LEU A 112 6.89 8.55 -1.21
N SER A 113 7.66 8.43 -0.13
CA SER A 113 7.90 9.53 0.80
C SER A 113 8.76 10.63 0.17
N THR A 114 8.45 11.89 0.50
CA THR A 114 9.28 13.04 0.12
C THR A 114 10.03 13.58 1.33
N LYS A 115 10.95 14.53 1.13
CA LYS A 115 11.68 15.21 2.22
C LYS A 115 10.76 15.75 3.33
N LYS A 116 9.52 16.10 3.00
CA LYS A 116 8.50 16.54 3.98
C LYS A 116 7.59 15.37 4.33
N LYS A 117 7.59 14.94 5.60
CA LYS A 117 6.79 13.80 6.10
C LYS A 117 5.29 13.84 5.75
N THR A 118 4.71 15.02 5.58
CA THR A 118 3.28 15.17 5.25
C THR A 118 3.00 15.24 3.75
N LYS A 119 4.02 15.13 2.90
CA LYS A 119 3.90 15.17 1.44
C LYS A 119 4.41 13.86 0.87
N PHE A 120 3.56 13.17 0.13
CA PHE A 120 3.89 11.95 -0.60
C PHE A 120 3.91 12.28 -2.10
N CYS A 121 4.60 11.45 -2.88
CA CYS A 121 4.46 11.49 -4.33
C CYS A 121 3.03 11.09 -4.72
N ASP A 122 2.52 11.67 -5.80
CA ASP A 122 1.22 11.30 -6.35
C ASP A 122 1.25 9.85 -6.88
N ALA A 123 0.07 9.22 -6.93
CA ALA A 123 -0.06 7.89 -7.50
C ALA A 123 0.33 7.92 -8.98
N PHE A 124 1.25 7.04 -9.39
CA PHE A 124 1.62 6.87 -10.78
C PHE A 124 0.86 5.68 -11.39
N LYS A 125 0.62 5.76 -12.70
CA LYS A 125 0.08 4.66 -13.49
C LYS A 125 0.94 4.52 -14.74
N GLY A 126 1.29 3.29 -15.07
CA GLY A 126 2.08 2.95 -16.26
C GLY A 126 1.54 1.68 -16.90
N ILE A 127 1.75 1.56 -18.20
CA ILE A 127 1.52 0.32 -18.95
C ILE A 127 2.89 -0.29 -19.21
N ILE A 128 3.05 -1.55 -18.85
CA ILE A 128 4.28 -2.30 -19.09
C ILE A 128 3.96 -3.38 -20.12
N SER A 129 4.79 -3.48 -21.15
CA SER A 129 4.75 -4.61 -22.08
C SER A 129 5.81 -5.62 -21.68
N TYR A 130 5.41 -6.87 -21.51
CA TYR A 130 6.35 -7.96 -21.29
C TYR A 130 7.00 -8.37 -22.61
N PRO A 131 8.31 -8.65 -22.65
CA PRO A 131 8.98 -9.12 -23.85
C PRO A 131 8.56 -10.54 -24.22
N GLN A 132 8.30 -11.37 -23.20
CA GLN A 132 7.80 -12.74 -23.34
C GLN A 132 6.30 -12.73 -23.08
N LYS A 133 5.51 -13.31 -23.98
CA LYS A 133 4.08 -13.51 -23.77
C LYS A 133 3.88 -14.76 -22.92
N PHE A 134 3.00 -14.68 -21.94
CA PHE A 134 2.52 -15.84 -21.19
C PHE A 134 1.00 -15.86 -21.24
N GLU A 135 0.43 -17.06 -21.18
CA GLU A 135 -1.02 -17.23 -21.19
C GLU A 135 -1.58 -16.77 -19.85
N PHE A 136 -2.14 -15.56 -19.83
CA PHE A 136 -2.88 -15.06 -18.68
C PHE A 136 -4.31 -15.57 -18.78
N GLN A 137 -4.81 -16.25 -17.74
CA GLN A 137 -6.04 -17.07 -17.72
C GLN A 137 -7.35 -16.36 -18.14
N VAL A 138 -7.32 -15.07 -18.46
CA VAL A 138 -8.52 -14.33 -18.88
C VAL A 138 -8.36 -13.84 -20.32
N ASN A 139 -9.04 -14.51 -21.25
CA ASN A 139 -9.31 -13.96 -22.58
C ASN A 139 -10.09 -12.64 -22.44
N ARG A 140 -9.40 -11.51 -22.50
CA ARG A 140 -10.02 -10.18 -22.41
C ARG A 140 -10.71 -9.86 -23.73
N ARG A 141 -12.04 -9.77 -23.74
CA ARG A 141 -12.78 -9.20 -24.87
C ARG A 141 -12.56 -7.69 -24.89
N ILE A 142 -11.91 -7.18 -25.93
CA ILE A 142 -11.68 -5.75 -26.12
C ILE A 142 -12.76 -5.22 -27.08
N ILE A 143 -13.54 -4.24 -26.63
CA ILE A 143 -14.50 -3.51 -27.46
C ILE A 143 -13.90 -2.13 -27.73
N ALA A 144 -13.60 -1.82 -28.98
CA ALA A 144 -13.12 -0.52 -29.39
C ALA A 144 -14.27 0.27 -30.04
N ILE A 145 -14.61 1.43 -29.44
CA ILE A 145 -15.53 2.39 -30.05
C ILE A 145 -14.68 3.48 -30.67
N CYS A 146 -14.54 3.43 -32.00
CA CYS A 146 -13.78 4.42 -32.76
C CYS A 146 -14.74 5.36 -33.48
N LYS A 147 -14.42 6.65 -33.51
CA LYS A 147 -15.10 7.60 -34.41
C LYS A 147 -14.54 7.36 -35.82
N LYS A 148 -15.42 7.28 -36.81
CA LYS A 148 -15.03 7.23 -38.22
C LYS A 148 -14.59 8.62 -38.65
N ASP A 149 -13.38 8.72 -39.21
CA ASP A 149 -12.90 9.94 -39.89
C ASP A 149 -13.68 10.17 -41.19
#